data_AF-A0AAW2D8M9-F1
#
_entry.id   AF-A0AAW2D8M9-F1
#
_cell.length_a   1.000
_cell.length_b   1.000
_cell.length_c   1.000
_cell.angle_alpha   90.00
_cell.angle_beta   90.00
_cell.angle_gamma   90.00
#
_symmetry.space_group_name_H-M   'P 1'
#
loop_
_entity.id
_entity.type
_entity.pdbx_description
1 polymer ?
#
loop_
_entity_poly.entity_id
_entity_poly.type
_entity_poly.pdbx_seq_one_letter_code
_entity_poly.pdbx_strand_id
1 'polypeptide(L)'
;MGLNAYQFDQNIVRNKLARMVILHEYPLSIVDHIRFIEFVKSLQPFFKLVSRNTLKSDIIKIYDNEREKALKTTDKNGSRMAITTDMWTSTNKKRGFMVITVHFIDQTSTLQSRVLRFVYVPSPHTKDVLADVLAEVLVDCFLE
;
A
#
# COMPACT_ATOMS: atom_id res chain seq x y z
N MET A 1 24.38 -35.71 -0.05
CA MET A 1 23.56 -34.54 0.30
C MET A 1 24.20 -33.33 -0.37
N GLY A 2 23.59 -32.81 -1.45
CA GLY A 2 24.07 -31.56 -2.04
C GLY A 2 23.72 -30.42 -1.09
N LEU A 3 24.73 -29.70 -0.61
CA LEU A 3 24.53 -28.40 0.03
C LEU A 3 23.89 -27.49 -1.01
N ASN A 4 22.60 -27.18 -0.87
CA ASN A 4 22.01 -26.06 -1.60
C ASN A 4 22.73 -24.81 -1.14
N ALA A 5 23.66 -24.32 -1.96
CA ALA A 5 24.35 -23.06 -1.70
C ALA A 5 23.29 -21.95 -1.70
N TYR A 6 23.19 -21.21 -0.59
CA TYR A 6 22.34 -20.04 -0.53
C TYR A 6 22.80 -19.02 -1.58
N GLN A 7 21.93 -18.69 -2.53
CA GLN A 7 22.18 -17.65 -3.53
C GLN A 7 21.50 -16.36 -3.08
N PHE A 8 22.30 -15.31 -2.90
CA PHE A 8 21.79 -14.00 -2.56
C PHE A 8 21.04 -13.37 -3.75
N ASP A 9 19.81 -12.90 -3.50
CA ASP A 9 19.03 -12.08 -4.43
C ASP A 9 18.68 -10.73 -3.79
N GLN A 10 19.21 -9.66 -4.38
CA GLN A 10 19.00 -8.30 -3.92
C GLN A 10 17.53 -7.86 -3.98
N ASN A 11 16.76 -8.33 -4.97
CA ASN A 11 15.36 -7.93 -5.13
C ASN A 11 14.48 -8.53 -4.03
N ILE A 12 14.76 -9.76 -3.59
CA ILE A 12 14.06 -10.40 -2.49
C ILE A 12 14.27 -9.62 -1.19
N VAL A 13 15.53 -9.28 -0.87
CA VAL A 13 15.84 -8.52 0.36
C VAL A 13 15.28 -7.11 0.30
N ARG A 14 15.35 -6.44 -0.86
CA ARG A 14 14.74 -5.11 -1.09
C ARG A 14 13.22 -5.14 -0.88
N ASN A 15 12.53 -6.16 -1.39
CA ASN A 15 11.09 -6.31 -1.18
C ASN A 15 10.76 -6.52 0.31
N LYS A 16 11.54 -7.37 1.01
CA LYS A 16 11.38 -7.59 2.46
C LYS A 16 11.62 -6.31 3.26
N LEU A 17 12.61 -5.50 2.90
CA LEU A 17 12.83 -4.19 3.52
C LEU A 17 11.62 -3.27 3.36
N ALA A 18 11.07 -3.15 2.15
CA ALA A 18 9.87 -2.33 1.93
C ALA A 18 8.67 -2.83 2.73
N ARG A 19 8.45 -4.16 2.78
CA ARG A 19 7.38 -4.77 3.59
C ARG A 19 7.58 -4.54 5.10
N MET A 20 8.82 -4.62 5.59
CA MET A 20 9.15 -4.31 6.98
C MET A 20 8.83 -2.86 7.32
N VAL A 21 9.18 -1.92 6.44
CA VAL A 21 8.87 -0.50 6.61
C VAL A 21 7.37 -0.25 6.61
N ILE A 22 6.61 -0.91 5.74
CA ILE A 22 5.13 -0.82 5.73
C ILE A 22 4.54 -1.38 7.02
N LEU A 23 4.92 -2.60 7.40
CA LEU A 23 4.32 -3.32 8.53
C LEU A 23 4.58 -2.64 9.88
N HIS A 24 5.78 -2.08 10.05
CA HIS A 24 6.19 -1.44 11.30
C HIS A 24 6.15 0.09 11.24
N GLU A 25 5.58 0.64 10.16
CA GLU A 25 5.44 2.09 9.94
C GLU A 25 6.76 2.86 10.13
N TYR A 26 7.89 2.24 9.75
CA TYR A 26 9.18 2.87 9.95
C TYR A 26 9.32 4.13 9.09
N PRO A 27 10.01 5.18 9.61
CA PRO A 27 10.38 6.31 8.79
C PRO A 27 11.19 5.85 7.59
N LEU A 28 10.93 6.43 6.40
CA LEU A 28 11.73 6.13 5.21
C LEU A 28 13.22 6.40 5.45
N SER A 29 13.58 7.29 6.38
CA SER A 29 14.96 7.60 6.76
C SER A 29 15.72 6.43 7.41
N ILE A 30 15.06 5.32 7.76
CA ILE A 30 15.74 4.14 8.32
C ILE A 30 16.92 3.69 7.45
N VAL A 31 16.82 3.82 6.12
CA VAL A 31 17.89 3.45 5.18
C VAL A 31 19.09 4.39 5.20
N ASP A 32 18.98 5.55 5.84
CA ASP A 32 20.07 6.51 6.03
C ASP A 32 20.70 6.39 7.44
N HIS A 33 20.11 5.60 8.34
CA HIS A 33 20.59 5.48 9.72
C HIS A 33 21.88 4.65 9.78
N ILE A 34 22.96 5.26 10.29
CA ILE A 34 24.32 4.67 10.31
C ILE A 34 24.33 3.26 10.93
N ARG A 35 23.67 3.07 12.09
CA ARG A 35 23.61 1.77 12.77
C ARG A 35 22.80 0.72 12.02
N PHE A 36 21.77 1.13 11.28
CA PHE A 36 21.02 0.22 10.42
C PHE A 36 21.85 -0.22 9.22
N ILE A 37 22.58 0.72 8.60
CA ILE A 37 23.49 0.42 7.49
C ILE A 37 24.58 -0.56 7.94
N GLU A 38 25.22 -0.31 9.09
CA GLU A 38 26.21 -1.22 9.68
C GLU A 38 25.62 -2.62 9.93
N PHE A 39 24.45 -2.69 10.56
CA PHE A 39 23.75 -3.96 10.82
C PHE A 39 23.48 -4.74 9.52
N VAL A 40 22.92 -4.08 8.50
CA VAL A 40 22.59 -4.73 7.22
C VAL A 40 23.86 -5.19 6.49
N LYS A 41 24.93 -4.40 6.49
CA LYS A 41 26.22 -4.78 5.88
C LYS A 41 26.85 -5.99 6.57
N SER A 42 26.74 -6.07 7.91
CA SER A 42 27.23 -7.22 8.67
C SER A 42 26.43 -8.50 8.37
N LEU A 43 25.13 -8.37 8.11
CA LEU A 43 24.28 -9.51 7.72
C LEU A 43 24.54 -9.98 6.28
N GLN A 44 24.66 -9.05 5.33
CA GLN A 44 24.86 -9.35 3.92
C GLN A 44 25.65 -8.23 3.22
N PRO A 45 26.98 -8.37 3.10
CA PRO A 45 27.85 -7.33 2.54
C PRO A 45 27.54 -6.94 1.09
N PHE A 46 26.96 -7.85 0.30
CA PHE A 46 26.62 -7.60 -1.11
C PHE A 46 25.28 -6.89 -1.32
N PHE A 47 24.48 -6.70 -0.25
CA PHE A 47 23.22 -5.97 -0.38
C PHE A 47 23.45 -4.47 -0.51
N LYS A 48 23.14 -3.94 -1.69
CA LYS A 48 23.16 -2.51 -1.95
C LYS A 48 21.89 -1.87 -1.37
N LEU A 49 22.05 -1.21 -0.23
CA LEU A 49 20.95 -0.49 0.41
C LEU A 49 20.40 0.60 -0.52
N VAL A 50 19.08 0.74 -0.52
CA VAL A 50 18.35 1.66 -1.39
C VAL A 50 18.23 3.05 -0.79
N SER A 51 18.08 4.06 -1.63
CA SER A 51 17.77 5.43 -1.17
C SER A 51 16.34 5.54 -0.61
N ARG A 52 16.05 6.60 0.15
CA ARG A 52 14.67 6.96 0.57
C ARG A 52 13.68 7.02 -0.60
N ASN A 53 14.09 7.60 -1.73
CA ASN A 53 13.24 7.73 -2.91
C ASN A 53 12.94 6.36 -3.53
N THR A 54 13.96 5.52 -3.62
CA THR A 54 13.83 4.15 -4.13
C THR A 54 12.93 3.31 -3.23
N LEU A 55 13.11 3.37 -1.91
CA LEU A 55 12.25 2.70 -0.93
C LEU A 55 10.79 3.17 -1.05
N LYS A 56 10.57 4.48 -1.17
CA LYS A 56 9.23 5.04 -1.42
C LYS A 56 8.62 4.48 -2.69
N SER A 57 9.35 4.44 -3.80
CA SER A 57 8.86 3.86 -5.05
C SER A 57 8.52 2.38 -4.91
N ASP A 58 9.28 1.61 -4.12
CA ASP A 58 8.97 0.20 -3.87
C ASP A 58 7.69 0.03 -3.06
N ILE A 59 7.47 0.87 -2.06
CA ILE A 59 6.24 0.88 -1.26
C ILE A 59 5.03 1.18 -2.16
N ILE A 60 5.14 2.17 -3.04
CA ILE A 60 4.06 2.50 -4.00
C ILE A 60 3.80 1.34 -4.94
N LYS A 61 4.82 0.68 -5.48
CA LYS A 61 4.65 -0.52 -6.31
C LYS A 61 3.96 -1.67 -5.57
N ILE A 62 4.28 -1.86 -4.29
CA ILE A 62 3.59 -2.85 -3.46
C ILE A 62 2.12 -2.47 -3.33
N TYR A 63 1.82 -1.20 -3.01
CA TYR A 63 0.45 -0.69 -2.94
C TYR A 63 -0.32 -0.92 -4.23
N ASP A 64 0.23 -0.54 -5.38
CA ASP A 64 -0.44 -0.67 -6.68
C ASP A 64 -0.77 -2.14 -6.99
N ASN A 65 0.17 -3.05 -6.72
CA ASN A 65 -0.02 -4.49 -6.92
C ASN A 65 -1.05 -5.09 -5.95
N GLU A 66 -1.05 -4.69 -4.67
CA GLU A 66 -2.07 -5.16 -3.71
C GLU A 66 -3.45 -4.57 -4.01
N ARG A 67 -3.51 -3.32 -4.51
CA ARG A 67 -4.75 -2.69 -4.99
C ARG A 67 -5.31 -3.45 -6.19
N GLU A 68 -4.49 -3.75 -7.20
CA GLU A 68 -4.92 -4.51 -8.38
C GLU A 68 -5.50 -5.87 -7.98
N LYS A 69 -4.87 -6.58 -7.04
CA LYS A 69 -5.40 -7.84 -6.48
C LYS A 69 -6.74 -7.62 -5.79
N ALA A 70 -6.86 -6.58 -4.95
CA ALA A 70 -8.10 -6.26 -4.25
C ALA A 70 -9.24 -5.99 -5.23
N LEU A 71 -8.99 -5.24 -6.30
CA LEU A 71 -9.98 -5.00 -7.37
C LEU A 71 -10.39 -6.30 -8.06
N LYS A 72 -9.42 -7.12 -8.50
CA LYS A 72 -9.71 -8.42 -9.13
C LYS A 72 -10.52 -9.37 -8.25
N THR A 73 -10.27 -9.38 -6.95
CA THR A 73 -11.06 -10.19 -6.00
C THR A 73 -12.45 -9.63 -5.80
N THR A 74 -12.58 -8.31 -5.76
CA THR A 74 -13.86 -7.61 -5.58
C THR A 74 -14.75 -7.76 -6.82
N ASP A 75 -14.20 -7.62 -8.03
CA ASP A 75 -14.94 -7.76 -9.29
C ASP A 75 -15.50 -9.19 -9.50
N LYS A 76 -14.79 -10.20 -9.01
CA LYS A 76 -15.25 -11.60 -9.01
C LYS A 76 -16.31 -11.91 -7.94
N ASN A 77 -16.60 -10.96 -7.04
CA ASN A 77 -17.53 -11.19 -5.96
C ASN A 77 -18.98 -10.99 -6.44
N GLY A 78 -19.78 -12.06 -6.44
CA GLY A 78 -21.19 -12.00 -6.80
C GLY A 78 -22.14 -11.59 -5.66
N SER A 79 -21.61 -11.33 -4.45
CA SER A 79 -22.43 -10.91 -3.31
C SER A 79 -22.65 -9.39 -3.29
N ARG A 80 -23.57 -8.93 -2.44
CA ARG A 80 -23.79 -7.49 -2.23
C ARG A 80 -22.55 -6.87 -1.58
N MET A 81 -22.17 -5.71 -2.07
CA MET A 81 -21.05 -4.93 -1.55
C MET A 81 -21.54 -3.68 -0.84
N ALA A 82 -20.89 -3.32 0.25
CA ALA A 82 -21.07 -2.04 0.93
C ALA A 82 -19.81 -1.21 0.78
N ILE A 83 -19.96 0.04 0.36
CA ILE A 83 -18.85 0.98 0.24
C ILE A 83 -18.91 1.93 1.43
N THR A 84 -17.76 2.13 2.06
CA THR A 84 -17.58 3.10 3.14
C THR A 84 -16.50 4.08 2.75
N THR A 85 -16.66 5.32 3.18
CA THR A 85 -15.66 6.37 3.05
C THR A 85 -15.25 6.82 4.44
N ASP A 86 -13.95 6.92 4.66
CA ASP A 86 -13.39 7.58 5.84
C ASP A 86 -12.61 8.80 5.39
N MET A 87 -12.85 9.95 6.02
CA MET A 87 -12.24 11.21 5.64
C MET A 87 -11.64 11.90 6.85
N TRP A 88 -10.40 12.36 6.69
CA TRP A 88 -9.73 13.16 7.70
C TRP A 88 -8.92 14.28 7.07
N THR A 89 -8.63 15.29 7.87
CA THR A 89 -7.67 16.34 7.50
C THR A 89 -6.34 16.05 8.19
N SER A 90 -5.29 15.87 7.40
CA SER A 90 -3.94 15.74 7.94
C SER A 90 -3.52 17.03 8.64
N THR A 91 -3.04 16.89 9.87
CA THR A 91 -2.44 17.99 10.65
C THR A 91 -1.23 18.58 9.92
N ASN A 92 -0.51 17.74 9.17
CA ASN A 92 0.59 18.15 8.32
C ASN A 92 0.06 18.72 7.00
N LYS A 93 0.26 20.03 6.80
CA LYS A 93 -0.14 20.80 5.61
C LYS A 93 -1.66 20.99 5.42
N LYS A 94 -2.50 20.66 6.41
CA LYS A 94 -3.97 20.85 6.37
C LYS A 94 -4.62 20.29 5.11
N ARG A 95 -4.27 19.05 4.75
CA ARG A 95 -4.73 18.37 3.53
C ARG A 95 -5.83 17.35 3.85
N GLY A 96 -6.94 17.41 3.13
CA GLY A 96 -8.00 16.40 3.21
C GLY A 96 -7.61 15.12 2.49
N PHE A 97 -7.87 13.98 3.11
CA PHE A 97 -7.72 12.66 2.50
C PHE A 97 -8.98 11.86 2.71
N MET A 98 -9.35 11.06 1.71
CA MET A 98 -10.47 10.13 1.77
C MET A 98 -9.98 8.73 1.42
N VAL A 99 -10.37 7.76 2.24
CA VAL A 99 -10.17 6.34 1.98
C VAL A 99 -11.50 5.72 1.62
N ILE A 100 -11.54 5.04 0.48
CA ILE A 100 -12.70 4.31 0.00
C ILE A 100 -12.43 2.83 0.26
N THR A 101 -13.28 2.20 1.07
CA THR A 101 -13.18 0.78 1.44
C THR A 101 -14.43 0.04 1.03
N VAL A 102 -14.26 -1.10 0.37
CA VAL A 102 -15.34 -2.03 0.03
C VAL A 102 -15.40 -3.15 1.05
N HIS A 103 -16.62 -3.50 1.45
CA HIS A 103 -16.93 -4.62 2.34
C HIS A 103 -17.87 -5.58 1.64
N PHE A 104 -17.59 -6.88 1.71
CA PHE A 104 -18.43 -7.90 1.10
C PHE A 104 -18.25 -9.26 1.79
N ILE A 105 -19.23 -10.16 1.63
CA ILE A 105 -19.11 -11.55 2.07
C ILE A 105 -18.57 -12.37 0.90
N ASP A 106 -17.45 -13.04 1.08
CA ASP A 106 -16.86 -13.90 0.05
C ASP A 106 -17.54 -15.27 -0.05
N GLN A 107 -17.07 -16.10 -0.97
CA GLN A 107 -17.58 -17.46 -1.21
C GLN A 107 -17.38 -18.40 -0.02
N THR A 108 -16.48 -18.07 0.92
CA THR A 108 -16.25 -18.82 2.16
C THR A 108 -17.12 -18.32 3.31
N SER A 109 -18.08 -17.42 3.04
CA SER A 109 -18.91 -16.76 4.05
C SER A 109 -18.10 -15.89 5.04
N THR A 110 -16.94 -15.39 4.61
CA THR A 110 -16.10 -14.51 5.42
C THR A 110 -16.30 -13.06 5.01
N LEU A 111 -16.40 -12.15 5.99
CA LEU A 111 -16.40 -10.71 5.75
C LEU A 111 -15.02 -10.27 5.28
N GLN A 112 -14.97 -9.73 4.07
CA GLN A 112 -13.79 -9.10 3.49
C GLN A 112 -13.93 -7.59 3.58
N SER A 113 -12.83 -6.93 3.96
CA SER A 113 -12.68 -5.47 3.94
C SER A 113 -11.42 -5.13 3.16
N ARG A 114 -11.58 -4.33 2.10
CA ARG A 114 -10.51 -4.02 1.14
C ARG A 114 -10.52 -2.54 0.80
N VAL A 115 -9.36 -1.89 0.96
CA VAL A 115 -9.17 -0.51 0.51
C VAL A 115 -9.12 -0.49 -1.02
N LEU A 116 -10.05 0.23 -1.63
CA LEU A 116 -10.08 0.45 -3.08
C LEU A 116 -9.15 1.59 -3.48
N ARG A 117 -9.19 2.68 -2.72
CA ARG A 117 -8.37 3.86 -3.00
C ARG A 117 -8.13 4.71 -1.75
N PHE A 118 -6.97 5.36 -1.77
CA PHE A 118 -6.59 6.43 -0.86
C PHE A 118 -6.38 7.68 -1.72
N VAL A 119 -7.20 8.70 -1.56
CA VAL A 119 -7.18 9.89 -2.42
C VAL A 119 -7.00 11.17 -1.62
N TYR A 120 -6.24 12.09 -2.20
CA TYR A 120 -6.20 13.47 -1.73
C TYR A 120 -7.46 14.18 -2.21
N VAL A 121 -8.14 14.87 -1.28
CA VAL A 121 -9.32 15.68 -1.58
C VAL A 121 -8.96 17.14 -1.29
N PRO A 122 -8.94 18.03 -2.29
CA PRO A 122 -8.70 19.44 -2.05
C PRO A 122 -9.86 20.09 -1.29
N SER A 123 -9.56 21.18 -0.58
CA SER A 123 -10.59 22.05 0.00
C SER A 123 -11.25 22.86 -1.14
N PRO A 124 -12.57 23.14 -1.08
CA PRO A 124 -13.50 22.87 0.03
C PRO A 124 -14.09 21.44 0.01
N HIS A 125 -14.28 20.86 1.19
CA HIS A 125 -14.87 19.51 1.37
C HIS A 125 -16.42 19.57 1.39
N THR A 126 -17.01 20.18 0.37
CA THR A 126 -18.48 20.22 0.21
C THR A 126 -19.03 18.85 -0.16
N LYS A 127 -20.30 18.60 0.12
CA LYS A 127 -21.01 17.37 -0.26
C LYS A 127 -20.80 17.00 -1.75
N ASP A 128 -20.82 17.99 -2.64
CA ASP A 128 -20.77 17.78 -4.09
C ASP A 128 -19.36 17.30 -4.50
N VAL A 129 -18.31 17.99 -4.05
CA VAL A 129 -16.90 17.56 -4.23
C VAL A 129 -16.64 16.15 -3.70
N LEU A 130 -17.18 15.79 -2.53
CA LEU A 130 -16.99 14.45 -1.96
C LEU A 130 -17.71 13.38 -2.78
N ALA A 131 -18.92 13.69 -3.26
CA ALA A 131 -19.69 12.79 -4.13
C ALA A 131 -18.99 12.59 -5.48
N ASP A 132 -18.45 13.65 -6.09
CA ASP A 132 -17.73 13.59 -7.36
C ASP A 132 -16.47 12.73 -7.22
N VAL A 133 -15.64 12.97 -6.20
CA VAL A 133 -14.44 12.15 -5.97
C VAL A 133 -14.78 10.68 -5.70
N LEU A 134 -15.85 10.40 -4.95
CA LEU A 134 -16.30 9.03 -4.74
C LEU A 134 -16.76 8.39 -6.06
N ALA A 135 -17.53 9.09 -6.87
CA ALA A 135 -18.00 8.60 -8.16
C ALA A 135 -16.83 8.32 -9.10
N GLU A 136 -15.87 9.24 -9.25
CA GLU A 136 -14.66 9.07 -10.05
C GLU A 136 -13.86 7.83 -9.63
N VAL A 137 -13.66 7.65 -8.32
CA VAL A 137 -12.94 6.47 -7.79
C VAL A 137 -13.68 5.17 -8.13
N LEU A 138 -15.01 5.15 -8.01
CA LEU A 138 -15.78 3.94 -8.29
C LEU A 138 -15.81 3.60 -9.77
N VAL A 139 -15.83 4.60 -10.66
CA VAL A 139 -15.69 4.40 -12.11
C VAL A 139 -14.32 3.80 -12.43
N ASP A 140 -13.22 4.40 -11.96
CA ASP A 140 -11.84 3.90 -12.13
C ASP A 140 -11.63 2.49 -11.54
N CYS A 141 -12.41 2.10 -10.53
CA CYS A 141 -12.27 0.80 -9.88
C CYS A 141 -13.08 -0.32 -10.54
N PHE A 142 -14.22 -0.02 -11.20
CA PHE A 142 -15.20 -1.04 -11.60
C PHE A 142 -15.73 -0.93 -13.03
N LEU A 143 -15.51 0.20 -13.73
CA LEU A 143 -16.15 0.47 -15.02
C LEU A 143 -15.17 0.76 -16.16
N GLU A 144 -13.86 0.77 -15.87
CA GLU A 144 -12.76 0.86 -16.84
C GLU A 144 -11.91 -0.41 -16.82
#